data_AF-A0A8B6CZC3-F1
#
_entry.id   AF-A0A8B6CZC3-F1
#
_cell.length_a   1.000
_cell.length_b   1.000
_cell.length_c   1.000
_cell.angle_alpha   90.00
_cell.angle_beta   90.00
_cell.angle_gamma   90.00
#
_symmetry.space_group_name_H-M   'P 1'
#
loop_
_entity.id
_entity.type
_entity.pdbx_description
1 polymer ?
#
loop_
_entity_poly.entity_id
_entity_poly.type
_entity_poly.pdbx_seq_one_letter_code
_entity_poly.pdbx_strand_id
1 'polypeptide(L)'
;MGIIQVSDYKFLWSTNRFLVNGGVKDVLPVKRYEKLTQYLHVNEQEANSIDKLARIRPMIDSVLERCRVANKPRQNQSIDEAMIPYKGRFSAKQYVPSKPVKWGIKI
;
A
#
# COMPACT_ATOMS: atom_id res chain seq x y z
N MET A 1 9.80 1.97 5.65
CA MET A 1 8.94 0.77 5.68
C MET A 1 8.48 0.53 7.12
N GLY A 2 7.23 0.85 7.44
CA GLY A 2 6.69 0.67 8.79
C GLY A 2 7.42 1.54 9.83
N ILE A 3 7.89 0.94 10.91
CA ILE A 3 8.61 1.64 11.99
C ILE A 3 10.00 2.12 11.51
N ILE A 4 10.69 1.33 10.68
CA ILE A 4 12.03 1.64 10.20
C ILE A 4 11.94 2.48 8.92
N GLN A 5 12.37 3.73 9.00
CA GLN A 5 12.43 4.64 7.85
C GLN A 5 13.82 4.58 7.22
N VAL A 6 13.87 4.17 5.95
CA VAL A 6 15.08 4.10 5.12
C VAL A 6 14.76 4.69 3.75
N SER A 7 15.76 5.31 3.11
CA SER A 7 15.59 5.95 1.80
C SER A 7 15.33 4.95 0.67
N ASP A 8 15.97 3.77 0.73
CA ASP A 8 15.70 2.63 -0.14
C ASP A 8 15.39 1.40 0.73
N TYR A 9 14.36 0.63 0.35
CA TYR A 9 13.99 -0.60 1.05
C TYR A 9 15.13 -1.63 1.05
N LYS A 10 16.02 -1.61 0.05
CA LYS A 10 17.18 -2.51 -0.02
C LYS A 10 18.14 -2.33 1.15
N PHE A 11 18.14 -1.16 1.79
CA PHE A 11 18.95 -0.93 2.98
C PHE A 11 18.50 -1.74 4.19
N LEU A 12 17.28 -2.28 4.20
CA LEU A 12 16.86 -3.25 5.23
C LEU A 12 17.67 -4.55 5.21
N TRP A 13 18.34 -4.86 4.08
CA TRP A 13 19.21 -6.01 3.89
C TRP A 13 20.69 -5.64 3.78
N SER A 14 21.06 -4.39 4.06
CA SER A 14 22.45 -3.96 3.96
C SER A 14 23.32 -4.65 5.02
N THR A 15 24.52 -5.04 4.62
CA THR A 15 25.60 -5.49 5.53
C THR A 15 26.45 -4.32 6.04
N ASN A 16 26.22 -3.10 5.55
CA ASN A 16 26.93 -1.91 6.00
C ASN A 16 26.58 -1.61 7.46
N ARG A 17 27.58 -1.55 8.33
CA ARG A 17 27.43 -1.29 9.78
C ARG A 17 26.54 -0.10 10.12
N PHE A 18 26.50 0.94 9.29
CA PHE A 18 25.67 2.14 9.51
C PHE A 18 24.20 1.97 9.07
N LEU A 19 23.89 0.94 8.29
CA LEU A 19 22.58 0.66 7.71
C LEU A 19 22.02 -0.71 8.10
N VAL A 20 22.76 -1.49 8.89
CA VAL A 20 22.37 -2.84 9.31
C VAL A 20 21.05 -2.78 10.08
N ASN A 21 20.04 -3.46 9.53
CA ASN A 21 18.79 -3.75 10.21
C ASN A 21 18.78 -5.24 10.55
N GLY A 22 18.98 -5.57 11.83
CA GLY A 22 19.11 -6.96 12.27
C GLY A 22 17.88 -7.82 11.97
N GLY A 23 16.67 -7.29 12.19
CA GLY A 23 15.46 -8.12 12.14
C GLY A 23 15.00 -8.56 10.74
N VAL A 24 15.05 -7.69 9.73
CA VAL A 24 14.42 -7.99 8.43
C VAL A 24 15.21 -9.03 7.63
N LYS A 25 16.53 -8.90 7.64
CA LYS A 25 17.44 -9.78 6.89
C LYS A 25 17.38 -11.24 7.39
N ASP A 26 17.11 -11.43 8.68
CA ASP A 26 17.10 -12.74 9.33
C ASP A 26 15.79 -13.50 9.05
N VAL A 27 14.71 -12.80 8.72
CA VAL A 27 13.39 -13.39 8.45
C VAL A 27 13.21 -13.77 6.98
N LEU A 28 13.60 -12.90 6.05
CA LEU A 28 13.32 -13.09 4.62
C LEU A 28 14.49 -12.58 3.77
N PRO A 29 15.08 -13.36 2.86
CA PRO A 29 16.11 -12.85 1.95
C PRO A 29 15.56 -11.80 0.96
N VAL A 30 16.36 -10.78 0.63
CA VAL A 30 15.96 -9.69 -0.30
C VAL A 30 15.43 -10.21 -1.64
N LYS A 31 16.09 -11.20 -2.24
CA LYS A 31 15.66 -11.79 -3.52
C LYS A 31 14.28 -12.44 -3.41
N ARG A 32 13.98 -13.08 -2.28
CA ARG A 32 12.67 -13.69 -2.04
C ARG A 32 11.60 -12.62 -1.83
N TYR A 33 11.92 -11.57 -1.08
CA TYR A 33 11.04 -10.41 -0.91
C TYR A 33 10.68 -9.79 -2.27
N GLU A 34 11.67 -9.47 -3.10
CA GLU A 34 11.46 -8.89 -4.43
C GLU A 34 10.56 -9.79 -5.29
N LYS A 35 10.81 -11.11 -5.29
CA LYS A 35 9.97 -12.08 -6.02
C LYS A 35 8.53 -12.13 -5.52
N LEU A 36 8.30 -12.16 -4.21
CA LEU A 36 6.95 -12.14 -3.64
C LEU A 36 6.23 -10.84 -4.00
N THR A 37 6.90 -9.69 -3.93
CA THR A 37 6.29 -8.40 -4.31
C THR A 37 6.00 -8.29 -5.80
N GLN A 38 6.82 -8.92 -6.65
CA GLN A 38 6.63 -8.93 -8.10
C GLN A 38 5.40 -9.74 -8.53
N TYR A 39 5.12 -10.85 -7.85
CA TYR A 39 4.06 -11.80 -8.21
C TYR A 39 2.86 -11.75 -7.26
N LEU A 40 2.75 -10.71 -6.43
CA LEU A 40 1.60 -10.54 -5.56
C LEU A 40 0.35 -10.29 -6.40
N HIS A 41 -0.57 -11.25 -6.38
CA HIS A 41 -1.82 -11.22 -7.13
C HIS A 41 -2.96 -11.68 -6.21
N VAL A 42 -4.08 -10.95 -6.22
CA VAL A 42 -5.19 -11.16 -5.28
C VAL A 42 -6.39 -11.81 -5.96
N ASN A 43 -6.72 -11.40 -7.18
CA ASN A 43 -7.92 -11.86 -7.89
C ASN A 43 -7.63 -12.03 -9.38
N GLU A 44 -7.97 -13.19 -9.93
CA GLU A 44 -7.82 -13.52 -11.36
C GLU A 44 -8.76 -12.75 -12.28
N GLN A 45 -9.83 -12.16 -11.74
CA GLN A 45 -10.73 -11.35 -12.55
C GLN A 45 -10.02 -10.12 -13.12
N GLU A 46 -10.13 -9.99 -14.43
CA GLU A 46 -9.59 -8.85 -15.13
C GLU A 46 -10.32 -7.55 -14.79
N ALA A 47 -9.57 -6.46 -14.76
CA ALA A 47 -10.17 -5.13 -14.60
C ALA A 47 -11.01 -4.85 -15.85
N ASN A 48 -12.30 -4.60 -15.65
CA ASN A 48 -13.20 -4.22 -16.73
C ASN A 48 -13.45 -2.70 -16.69
N SER A 49 -14.21 -2.18 -17.66
CA SER A 49 -14.54 -0.76 -17.74
C SER A 49 -15.38 -0.26 -16.56
N ILE A 50 -16.05 -1.17 -15.84
CA ILE A 50 -16.96 -0.88 -14.73
C ILE A 50 -16.18 -0.79 -13.41
N ASP A 51 -15.36 -1.80 -13.10
CA ASP A 51 -14.54 -1.86 -11.89
C ASP A 51 -13.03 -1.95 -12.22
N LYS A 52 -12.39 -0.79 -12.22
CA LYS A 52 -10.93 -0.65 -12.39
C LYS A 52 -10.11 -1.29 -11.26
N LEU A 53 -10.73 -1.62 -10.12
CA LEU A 53 -10.09 -2.24 -8.95
C LEU A 53 -10.43 -3.72 -8.82
N ALA A 54 -11.09 -4.35 -9.81
CA ALA A 54 -11.53 -5.75 -9.73
C ALA A 54 -10.40 -6.72 -9.29
N ARG A 55 -9.17 -6.48 -9.76
CA ARG A 55 -7.98 -7.29 -9.41
C ARG A 55 -7.62 -7.31 -7.92
N ILE A 56 -8.06 -6.31 -7.14
CA ILE A 56 -7.80 -6.23 -5.69
C ILE A 56 -9.09 -6.14 -4.85
N ARG A 57 -10.25 -6.12 -5.51
CA ARG A 57 -11.58 -5.96 -4.89
C ARG A 57 -11.82 -6.91 -3.71
N PRO A 58 -11.54 -8.23 -3.80
CA PRO A 58 -11.81 -9.15 -2.68
C PRO A 58 -11.01 -8.81 -1.42
N MET A 59 -9.78 -8.32 -1.58
CA MET A 59 -8.95 -7.90 -0.45
C MET A 59 -9.48 -6.62 0.18
N ILE A 60 -9.88 -5.63 -0.64
CA ILE A 60 -10.46 -4.38 -0.14
C ILE A 60 -11.74 -4.67 0.65
N ASP A 61 -12.64 -5.47 0.08
CA ASP A 61 -13.93 -5.78 0.70
C ASP A 61 -13.75 -6.55 2.01
N SER A 62 -12.80 -7.49 2.06
CA SER A 62 -12.45 -8.22 3.29
C SER A 62 -11.94 -7.29 4.39
N VAL A 63 -11.07 -6.32 4.06
CA VAL A 63 -10.56 -5.34 5.03
C VAL A 63 -11.67 -4.41 5.50
N LEU A 64 -12.47 -3.88 4.58
CA LEU A 64 -13.58 -2.97 4.91
C LEU A 64 -14.59 -3.64 5.83
N GLU A 65 -14.94 -4.90 5.57
CA GLU A 65 -15.88 -5.64 6.40
C GLU A 65 -15.34 -5.81 7.82
N ARG A 66 -14.06 -6.18 7.96
CA ARG A 66 -13.43 -6.27 9.28
C ARG A 66 -13.37 -4.93 10.01
N CYS A 67 -13.08 -3.83 9.29
CA CYS A 67 -13.09 -2.50 9.88
C CYS A 67 -14.49 -2.10 10.38
N ARG A 68 -15.55 -2.43 9.64
CA ARG A 68 -16.93 -2.15 10.04
C ARG A 68 -17.34 -2.93 11.28
N VAL A 69 -17.01 -4.22 11.35
CA VAL A 69 -17.34 -5.06 12.50
C VAL A 69 -16.55 -4.63 13.74
N ALA A 70 -15.27 -4.27 13.58
CA ALA A 70 -14.40 -3.88 14.68
C ALA A 70 -14.70 -2.48 15.23
N ASN A 71 -15.18 -1.56 14.39
CA ASN A 71 -15.40 -0.17 14.77
C ASN A 71 -16.86 0.10 15.14
N LYS A 72 -17.10 0.60 16.36
CA LYS A 72 -18.40 1.13 16.77
C LYS A 72 -18.36 2.66 16.72
N PRO A 73 -18.90 3.30 15.68
CA PRO A 73 -18.82 4.75 15.54
C PRO A 73 -19.53 5.45 16.70
N ARG A 74 -18.92 6.52 17.19
CA ARG A 74 -19.48 7.43 18.20
C ARG A 74 -20.28 8.55 17.53
N GLN A 75 -20.97 9.36 18.32
CA GLN A 75 -21.85 10.44 17.84
C GLN A 75 -21.20 11.37 16.81
N ASN A 76 -19.94 11.77 17.02
CA ASN A 76 -19.25 12.70 16.15
C ASN A 76 -18.31 11.94 15.21
N GLN A 77 -18.56 12.05 13.90
CA GLN A 77 -17.75 11.45 12.84
C GLN A 77 -17.36 12.55 11.84
N SER A 78 -16.16 12.44 11.27
CA SER A 78 -15.70 13.30 10.19
C SER A 78 -15.44 12.45 8.95
N ILE A 79 -15.90 12.94 7.81
CA ILE A 79 -15.63 12.33 6.50
C ILE A 79 -14.72 13.30 5.75
N ASP A 80 -13.57 12.82 5.31
CA ASP A 80 -12.61 13.59 4.51
C ASP A 80 -11.93 12.64 3.52
N GLU A 81 -11.30 13.22 2.51
CA GLU A 81 -10.63 12.53 1.43
C GLU A 81 -9.15 12.34 1.77
N ALA A 82 -8.63 11.14 1.52
CA ALA A 82 -7.22 10.85 1.68
C ALA A 82 -6.52 10.66 0.33
N MET A 83 -5.21 10.91 0.33
CA MET A 83 -4.37 10.77 -0.87
C MET A 83 -3.28 9.74 -0.63
N ILE A 84 -3.27 8.69 -1.44
CA ILE A 84 -2.20 7.67 -1.45
C ILE A 84 -1.16 8.08 -2.50
N PRO A 85 0.11 8.36 -2.11
CA PRO A 85 1.15 8.72 -3.07
C PRO A 85 1.36 7.65 -4.14
N TYR A 86 1.15 8.00 -5.40
CA TYR A 86 1.33 7.08 -6.52
C TYR A 86 1.66 7.84 -7.80
N LYS A 87 2.79 7.49 -8.43
CA LYS A 87 3.26 8.13 -9.67
C LYS A 87 3.14 7.22 -10.91
N GLY A 88 2.80 5.95 -10.75
CA GLY A 88 2.71 4.97 -11.85
C GLY A 88 1.57 5.23 -12.83
N ARG A 89 1.42 4.33 -13.82
CA ARG A 89 0.35 4.38 -14.82
C ARG A 89 -0.87 3.63 -14.29
N PHE A 90 -1.84 4.38 -13.79
CA PHE A 90 -3.12 3.83 -13.36
C PHE A 90 -4.23 4.85 -13.64
N SER A 91 -5.38 4.37 -14.10
CA SER A 91 -6.46 5.24 -14.58
C SER A 91 -7.23 5.97 -13.48
N ALA A 92 -7.07 5.57 -12.20
CA ALA A 92 -7.62 6.29 -11.05
C ALA A 92 -6.64 7.28 -10.41
N LYS A 93 -5.45 7.48 -10.99
CA LYS A 93 -4.48 8.47 -10.52
C LYS A 93 -5.02 9.89 -10.78
N GLN A 94 -4.99 10.73 -9.76
CA GLN A 94 -5.45 12.12 -9.82
C GLN A 94 -4.32 13.08 -9.45
N TYR A 95 -4.43 14.30 -9.97
CA TYR A 95 -3.58 15.44 -9.58
C TYR A 95 -4.40 16.42 -8.74
N VAL A 96 -3.96 16.69 -7.51
CA VAL A 96 -4.62 17.62 -6.58
C VAL A 96 -3.58 18.66 -6.12
N PRO A 97 -3.57 19.88 -6.72
CA PRO A 97 -2.52 20.87 -6.50
C PRO A 97 -2.35 21.32 -5.04
N SER A 98 -3.46 21.34 -4.30
CA SER A 98 -3.55 21.85 -2.93
C SER A 98 -3.09 20.85 -1.86
N LYS A 99 -2.88 19.58 -2.20
CA LYS A 99 -2.42 18.56 -1.25
C LYS A 99 -0.89 18.45 -1.30
N PRO A 100 -0.21 18.15 -0.17
CA PRO A 100 1.25 17.93 -0.15
C PRO A 100 1.69 16.83 -1.12
N VAL A 101 0.88 15.77 -1.21
CA VAL A 101 1.00 14.72 -2.21
C VAL A 101 0.13 15.11 -3.40
N LYS A 102 0.72 15.73 -4.40
CA LYS A 102 -0.04 16.24 -5.55
C LYS A 102 -0.50 15.14 -6.51
N TRP A 103 0.27 14.07 -6.66
CA TRP A 103 -0.04 12.95 -7.55
C TRP A 103 -0.29 11.68 -6.73
N GLY A 104 -1.48 11.10 -6.88
CA GLY A 104 -1.83 9.91 -6.12
C GLY A 104 -3.17 9.30 -6.47
N ILE A 105 -3.58 8.31 -5.69
CA ILE A 105 -4.92 7.73 -5.72
C ILE A 105 -5.70 8.39 -4.59
N LYS A 106 -6.80 9.03 -4.94
CA LYS A 106 -7.72 9.67 -4.01
C LYS A 106 -8.72 8.62 -3.50
N ILE A 107 -8.94 8.56 -2.19
CA ILE A 107 -9.90 7.67 -1.53
C ILE A 107 -10.84 8.45 -0.62
#